data_AF-A0A9D5BJ46-F1
#
_entry.id   AF-A0A9D5BJ46-F1
#
_cell.length_a   1.000
_cell.length_b   1.000
_cell.length_c   1.000
_cell.angle_alpha   90.00
_cell.angle_beta   90.00
_cell.angle_gamma   90.00
#
_symmetry.space_group_name_H-M   'P 1'
#
loop_
_entity.id
_entity.type
_entity.pdbx_description
1 polymer ?
#
loop_
_entity_poly.entity_id
_entity_poly.type
_entity_poly.pdbx_seq_one_letter_code
_entity_poly.pdbx_strand_id
1 'polypeptide(L)'
;RLETLYSSNPSRFNILYSLVQVEIESKTAKSSSSCTNGLLWLTRAMDFLVALFQNLIEHKDWPMSQACTDAYNKTLKKWHGWLASSSFTVVMKLAPDRKKFIEVIGGTGDINADIEKFCTTFSPLLLENHKFLGHQQDNGWACGYYVMKNMFDIIDACIVER
;
A
#
# COMPACT_ATOMS: atom_id res chain seq x y z
N ARG A 1 15.86 -3.63 -1.62
CA ARG A 1 16.10 -4.23 -0.28
C ARG A 1 15.45 -5.62 -0.16
N LEU A 2 14.15 -5.77 -0.42
CA LEU A 2 13.48 -7.09 -0.46
C LEU A 2 14.04 -7.99 -1.58
N GLU A 3 14.29 -7.43 -2.76
CA GLU A 3 14.95 -8.16 -3.86
C GLU A 3 16.37 -8.61 -3.52
N THR A 4 17.17 -7.75 -2.87
CA THR A 4 18.54 -8.08 -2.45
C THR A 4 18.57 -9.25 -1.46
N LEU A 5 17.57 -9.37 -0.59
CA LEU A 5 17.40 -10.49 0.34
C LEU A 5 16.87 -11.75 -0.36
N TYR A 6 15.85 -11.63 -1.22
CA TYR A 6 15.31 -12.71 -2.07
C TYR A 6 16.44 -13.42 -2.83
N SER A 7 17.27 -12.65 -3.53
CA SER A 7 18.31 -13.15 -4.42
C SER A 7 19.47 -13.86 -3.70
N SER A 8 19.62 -13.66 -2.39
CA SER A 8 20.70 -14.31 -1.63
C SER A 8 20.43 -15.77 -1.28
N ASN A 9 19.16 -16.21 -1.21
CA ASN A 9 18.79 -17.62 -1.01
C ASN A 9 17.30 -17.91 -1.36
N PRO A 10 16.93 -18.07 -2.64
CA PRO A 10 15.53 -18.13 -3.09
C PRO A 10 14.69 -19.30 -2.54
N SER A 11 15.29 -20.33 -1.95
CA SER A 11 14.57 -21.49 -1.38
C SER A 11 14.30 -21.33 0.12
N ARG A 12 15.23 -20.73 0.87
CA ARG A 12 15.02 -20.30 2.26
C ARG A 12 14.03 -19.15 2.31
N PHE A 13 14.14 -18.31 1.29
CA PHE A 13 13.31 -17.16 1.15
C PHE A 13 12.13 -17.59 0.28
N ASN A 14 11.11 -18.12 0.94
CA ASN A 14 9.72 -18.10 0.49
C ASN A 14 8.95 -17.10 1.37
N ILE A 15 9.38 -15.90 1.78
CA ILE A 15 10.66 -15.20 2.08
C ILE A 15 10.30 -14.24 3.21
N LEU A 16 9.20 -13.56 2.96
CA LEU A 16 8.58 -12.53 3.78
C LEU A 16 8.13 -13.12 5.09
N TYR A 17 7.30 -14.17 5.05
CA TYR A 17 6.79 -14.79 6.28
C TYR A 17 7.90 -15.41 7.13
N SER A 18 8.88 -16.08 6.51
CA SER A 18 10.05 -16.59 7.24
C SER A 18 10.92 -15.49 7.86
N LEU A 19 11.11 -14.35 7.18
CA LEU A 19 11.85 -13.20 7.72
C LEU A 19 11.11 -12.58 8.90
N VAL A 20 9.80 -12.39 8.75
CA VAL A 20 8.95 -11.89 9.84
C VAL A 20 8.98 -12.84 11.03
N GLN A 21 8.90 -14.15 10.79
CA GLN A 21 8.97 -15.15 11.84
C GLN A 21 10.28 -15.08 12.63
N VAL A 22 11.42 -14.96 11.95
CA VAL A 22 12.74 -14.76 12.59
C VAL A 22 12.78 -13.46 13.40
N GLU A 23 12.23 -12.36 12.89
CA GLU A 23 12.18 -11.09 13.61
C GLU A 23 11.25 -11.15 14.84
N ILE A 24 10.16 -11.92 14.77
CA ILE A 24 9.24 -12.15 15.89
C ILE A 24 9.95 -12.96 16.98
N GLU A 25 10.58 -14.08 16.61
CA GLU A 25 11.31 -14.96 17.52
C GLU A 25 12.48 -14.24 18.21
N SER A 26 13.18 -13.38 17.45
CA SER A 26 14.28 -12.55 17.98
C SER A 26 13.82 -11.28 18.69
N LYS A 27 12.50 -11.03 18.79
CA LYS A 27 11.90 -9.82 19.40
C LYS A 27 12.33 -8.50 18.74
N THR A 28 12.75 -8.55 17.48
CA THR A 28 13.17 -7.37 16.68
C THR A 28 12.09 -6.88 15.71
N ALA A 29 10.98 -7.62 15.57
CA ALA A 29 9.86 -7.31 14.66
C ALA A 29 9.27 -5.90 14.84
N LYS A 30 9.35 -5.32 16.04
CA LYS A 30 8.82 -3.99 16.34
C LYS A 30 9.76 -2.84 15.98
N SER A 31 11.00 -3.14 15.56
CA SER A 31 11.93 -2.11 15.10
C SER A 31 11.35 -1.36 13.90
N SER A 32 11.55 -0.04 13.85
CA SER A 32 11.11 0.77 12.71
C SER A 32 11.73 0.33 11.37
N SER A 33 12.91 -0.29 11.44
CA SER A 33 13.67 -0.82 10.30
C SER A 33 13.43 -2.30 10.00
N SER A 34 12.54 -2.97 10.74
CA SER A 34 12.27 -4.40 10.57
C SER A 34 11.53 -4.68 9.25
N CYS A 35 11.76 -5.87 8.70
CA CYS A 35 11.01 -6.37 7.54
C CYS A 35 9.52 -6.53 7.88
N THR A 36 9.22 -6.90 9.13
CA THR A 36 7.86 -7.03 9.67
C THR A 36 7.09 -5.71 9.63
N ASN A 37 7.71 -4.62 10.10
CA ASN A 37 7.11 -3.30 10.04
C ASN A 37 6.96 -2.84 8.57
N GLY A 38 7.95 -3.10 7.72
CA GLY A 38 7.85 -2.85 6.28
C GLY A 38 6.67 -3.58 5.62
N LEU A 39 6.50 -4.87 5.91
CA LEU A 39 5.40 -5.68 5.38
C LEU A 39 4.03 -5.20 5.90
N LEU A 40 3.95 -4.82 7.17
CA LEU A 40 2.73 -4.28 7.75
C LEU A 40 2.27 -3.01 7.03
N TRP A 41 3.18 -2.07 6.81
CA TRP A 41 2.86 -0.82 6.13
C TRP A 41 2.58 -1.01 4.65
N LEU A 42 3.29 -1.92 3.97
CA LEU A 42 2.99 -2.31 2.60
C LEU A 42 1.58 -2.91 2.49
N THR A 43 1.19 -3.80 3.41
CA THR A 43 -0.14 -4.40 3.43
C THR A 43 -1.23 -3.33 3.56
N ARG A 44 -1.05 -2.36 4.47
CA ARG A 44 -1.98 -1.22 4.64
C ARG A 44 -2.05 -0.31 3.42
N ALA A 45 -0.92 -0.06 2.75
CA ALA A 45 -0.88 0.72 1.51
C ALA A 45 -1.62 0.00 0.37
N MET A 46 -1.53 -1.33 0.32
CA MET A 46 -2.24 -2.13 -0.66
C MET A 46 -3.74 -2.23 -0.36
N ASP A 47 -4.16 -2.27 0.91
CA ASP A 47 -5.59 -2.13 1.26
C ASP A 47 -6.16 -0.83 0.68
N PHE A 48 -5.42 0.27 0.81
CA PHE A 48 -5.81 1.56 0.24
C PHE A 48 -5.94 1.49 -1.28
N LEU A 49 -4.99 0.88 -1.99
CA LEU A 49 -5.04 0.76 -3.45
C LEU A 49 -6.22 -0.09 -3.92
N VAL A 50 -6.49 -1.23 -3.26
CA VAL A 50 -7.66 -2.06 -3.56
C VAL A 50 -8.95 -1.28 -3.36
N ALA A 51 -9.09 -0.55 -2.25
CA ALA A 51 -10.27 0.27 -1.97
C ALA A 51 -10.43 1.42 -2.97
N LEU A 52 -9.33 2.08 -3.36
CA LEU A 52 -9.34 3.12 -4.40
C LEU A 52 -9.82 2.56 -5.73
N PHE A 53 -9.28 1.43 -6.16
CA PHE A 53 -9.64 0.79 -7.42
C PHE A 53 -11.10 0.32 -7.44
N GLN A 54 -11.61 -0.23 -6.33
CA GLN A 54 -13.04 -0.53 -6.18
C GLN A 54 -13.90 0.73 -6.34
N ASN A 55 -13.53 1.83 -5.66
CA ASN A 55 -14.24 3.11 -5.80
C ASN A 55 -14.22 3.62 -7.26
N LEU A 56 -13.12 3.43 -7.99
CA LEU A 56 -13.05 3.82 -9.40
C LEU A 56 -14.00 2.98 -10.28
N ILE A 57 -14.20 1.70 -10.00
CA ILE A 57 -15.15 0.87 -10.76
C ILE A 57 -16.60 1.20 -10.40
N GLU A 58 -16.90 1.25 -9.11
CA GLU A 58 -18.27 1.40 -8.58
C GLU A 58 -18.82 2.81 -8.80
N HIS A 59 -17.97 3.83 -8.75
CA HIS A 59 -18.37 5.24 -8.82
C HIS A 59 -17.68 5.93 -9.98
N LYS A 60 -18.20 5.73 -11.19
CA LYS A 60 -17.62 6.27 -12.45
C LYS A 60 -17.63 7.80 -12.52
N ASP A 61 -18.53 8.44 -11.78
CA ASP A 61 -18.77 9.88 -11.71
C ASP A 61 -17.95 10.57 -10.62
N TRP A 62 -17.34 9.82 -9.69
CA TRP A 62 -16.56 10.44 -8.62
C TRP A 62 -15.25 11.05 -9.14
N PRO A 63 -14.91 12.27 -8.69
CA PRO A 63 -13.58 12.82 -8.93
C PRO A 63 -12.52 12.01 -8.18
N MET A 64 -11.28 12.03 -8.68
CA MET A 64 -10.14 11.30 -8.11
C MET A 64 -9.95 11.60 -6.61
N SER A 65 -10.07 12.87 -6.23
CA SER A 65 -9.95 13.30 -4.83
C SER A 65 -10.98 12.65 -3.91
N GLN A 66 -12.21 12.45 -4.37
CA GLN A 66 -13.26 11.79 -3.59
C GLN A 66 -12.99 10.29 -3.46
N ALA A 67 -12.67 9.61 -4.57
CA ALA A 67 -12.35 8.18 -4.57
C ALA A 67 -11.15 7.86 -3.66
N CYS A 68 -10.09 8.66 -3.73
CA CYS A 68 -8.92 8.54 -2.85
C CYS A 68 -9.25 8.86 -1.40
N THR A 69 -10.02 9.92 -1.13
CA THR A 69 -10.35 10.32 0.26
C THR A 69 -11.18 9.25 0.96
N ASP A 70 -12.15 8.67 0.27
CA ASP A 70 -12.96 7.58 0.80
C ASP A 70 -12.10 6.34 1.09
N ALA A 71 -11.27 5.91 0.12
CA ALA A 71 -10.35 4.78 0.30
C ALA A 71 -9.40 5.01 1.49
N TYR A 72 -8.86 6.22 1.62
CA TYR A 72 -7.97 6.60 2.73
C TYR A 72 -8.66 6.51 4.10
N ASN A 73 -9.88 7.04 4.20
CA ASN A 73 -10.67 7.00 5.43
C ASN A 73 -10.98 5.56 5.87
N LYS A 74 -11.28 4.66 4.92
CA LYS A 74 -11.57 3.24 5.19
C LYS A 74 -10.34 2.44 5.64
N THR A 75 -9.13 2.86 5.25
CA THR A 75 -7.92 2.02 5.34
C THR A 75 -6.79 2.67 6.17
N LEU A 76 -6.05 3.61 5.59
CA LEU A 76 -4.79 4.16 6.12
C LEU A 76 -4.99 5.15 7.26
N LYS A 77 -6.10 5.91 7.28
CA LYS A 77 -6.30 7.01 8.21
C LYS A 77 -6.13 6.63 9.68
N LYS A 78 -6.68 5.49 10.09
CA LYS A 78 -6.58 4.98 11.47
C LYS A 78 -5.15 4.71 11.92
N TRP A 79 -4.22 4.56 10.98
CA TRP A 79 -2.80 4.29 11.25
C TRP A 79 -1.93 5.55 11.14
N HIS A 80 -2.44 6.64 10.55
CA HIS A 80 -1.72 7.89 10.39
C HIS A 80 -1.94 8.79 11.61
N GLY A 81 -0.85 9.28 12.19
CA GLY A 81 -0.91 10.37 13.16
C GLY A 81 -1.39 11.67 12.51
N TRP A 82 -1.62 12.71 13.32
CA TRP A 82 -2.16 13.99 12.85
C TRP A 82 -1.32 14.61 11.71
N LEU A 83 0.02 14.56 11.82
CA LEU A 83 0.93 15.12 10.81
C LEU A 83 0.80 14.40 9.46
N ALA A 84 0.76 13.06 9.49
CA ALA A 84 0.61 12.22 8.30
C ALA A 84 -0.80 12.28 7.68
N SER A 85 -1.80 12.64 8.49
CA SER A 85 -3.17 12.86 7.99
C SER A 85 -3.31 14.23 7.32
N SER A 86 -2.65 15.25 7.87
CA SER A 86 -2.64 16.60 7.29
C SER A 86 -1.92 16.65 5.94
N SER A 87 -0.81 15.91 5.79
CA SER A 87 -0.09 15.82 4.51
C SER A 87 -0.97 15.25 3.41
N PHE A 88 -1.76 14.19 3.67
CA PHE A 88 -2.65 13.58 2.69
C PHE A 88 -3.58 14.60 2.00
N THR A 89 -4.13 15.55 2.77
CA THR A 89 -5.01 16.61 2.23
C THR A 89 -4.29 17.49 1.22
N VAL A 90 -2.99 17.76 1.43
CA VAL A 90 -2.16 18.53 0.50
C VAL A 90 -1.88 17.73 -0.77
N VAL A 91 -1.55 16.44 -0.63
CA VAL A 91 -1.30 15.53 -1.77
C VAL A 91 -2.51 15.43 -2.68
N MET A 92 -3.72 15.34 -2.12
CA MET A 92 -4.93 15.24 -2.92
C MET A 92 -5.20 16.48 -3.77
N LYS A 93 -4.62 17.64 -3.43
CA LYS A 93 -4.67 18.83 -4.29
C LYS A 93 -3.72 18.77 -5.48
N LEU A 94 -2.69 17.91 -5.40
CA LEU A 94 -1.69 17.69 -6.44
C LEU A 94 -1.97 16.41 -7.25
N ALA A 95 -2.91 15.57 -6.78
CA ALA A 95 -3.28 14.35 -7.47
C ALA A 95 -3.81 14.66 -8.89
N PRO A 96 -3.47 13.83 -9.89
CA PRO A 96 -3.96 14.01 -11.24
C PRO A 96 -5.49 13.90 -11.28
N ASP A 97 -6.09 14.51 -12.31
CA ASP A 97 -7.50 14.26 -12.59
C ASP A 97 -7.72 12.77 -12.93
N ARG A 98 -8.96 12.32 -12.72
CA ARG A 98 -9.31 10.90 -12.88
C ARG A 98 -9.02 10.37 -14.27
N LYS A 99 -9.32 11.15 -15.31
CA LYS A 99 -9.13 10.72 -16.70
C LYS A 99 -7.64 10.50 -16.95
N LYS A 100 -6.80 11.46 -16.56
CA LYS A 100 -5.35 11.35 -16.69
C LYS A 100 -4.79 10.16 -15.94
N PHE A 101 -5.26 9.90 -14.72
CA PHE A 101 -4.85 8.73 -13.94
C PHE A 101 -5.19 7.43 -14.67
N ILE A 102 -6.44 7.26 -15.11
CA ILE A 102 -6.90 6.06 -15.83
C ILE A 102 -6.14 5.87 -17.15
N GLU A 103 -5.86 6.93 -17.89
CA GLU A 103 -5.05 6.87 -19.11
C GLU A 103 -3.62 6.35 -18.84
N VAL A 104 -3.00 6.78 -17.74
CA VAL A 104 -1.65 6.36 -17.35
C VAL A 104 -1.63 4.87 -16.98
N ILE A 105 -2.60 4.41 -16.17
CA ILE A 105 -2.61 3.03 -15.69
C ILE A 105 -3.24 2.03 -16.68
N GLY A 106 -4.11 2.50 -17.57
CA GLY A 106 -4.86 1.67 -18.52
C GLY A 106 -4.09 1.21 -19.75
N GLY A 107 -3.06 1.96 -20.16
CA GLY A 107 -2.31 1.65 -21.37
C GLY A 107 -3.24 1.46 -22.58
N THR A 108 -3.13 0.30 -23.25
CA THR A 108 -3.98 -0.05 -24.42
C THR A 108 -5.04 -1.12 -24.11
N GLY A 109 -5.22 -1.52 -22.84
CA GLY A 109 -6.09 -2.61 -22.42
C GLY A 109 -7.46 -2.16 -21.91
N ASP A 110 -8.27 -3.13 -21.48
CA ASP A 110 -9.49 -2.85 -20.71
C ASP A 110 -9.13 -2.66 -19.23
N ILE A 111 -8.89 -1.40 -18.87
CA ILE A 111 -8.50 -1.03 -17.51
C ILE A 111 -9.52 -1.42 -16.45
N ASN A 112 -10.82 -1.50 -16.78
CA ASN A 112 -11.81 -1.91 -15.79
C ASN A 112 -11.67 -3.40 -15.49
N ALA A 113 -11.50 -4.23 -16.53
CA ALA A 113 -11.26 -5.66 -16.36
C ALA A 113 -9.93 -5.93 -15.62
N ASP A 114 -8.88 -5.16 -15.92
CA ASP A 114 -7.58 -5.29 -15.24
C ASP A 114 -7.66 -4.90 -13.75
N ILE A 115 -8.38 -3.82 -13.44
CA ILE A 115 -8.67 -3.41 -12.05
C ILE A 115 -9.47 -4.49 -11.32
N GLU A 116 -10.55 -5.00 -11.92
CA GLU A 116 -11.37 -6.05 -11.31
C GLU A 116 -10.55 -7.31 -11.04
N LYS A 117 -9.74 -7.73 -12.01
CA LYS A 117 -8.83 -8.87 -11.87
C LYS A 117 -7.80 -8.63 -10.76
N PHE A 118 -7.23 -7.44 -10.67
CA PHE A 118 -6.31 -7.08 -9.60
C PHE A 118 -6.99 -7.18 -8.23
N CYS A 119 -8.14 -6.51 -8.05
CA CYS A 119 -8.87 -6.51 -6.79
C CYS A 119 -9.27 -7.93 -6.36
N THR A 120 -9.79 -8.75 -7.28
CA THR A 120 -10.21 -10.13 -6.99
C THR A 120 -9.04 -11.06 -6.67
N THR A 121 -7.91 -10.92 -7.37
CA THR A 121 -6.73 -11.77 -7.16
C THR A 121 -5.95 -11.37 -5.91
N PHE A 122 -5.86 -10.07 -5.62
CA PHE A 122 -4.99 -9.55 -4.58
C PHE A 122 -5.65 -9.50 -3.20
N SER A 123 -6.97 -9.32 -3.12
CA SER A 123 -7.69 -9.25 -1.83
C SER A 123 -7.49 -10.49 -0.94
N PRO A 124 -7.52 -11.74 -1.45
CA PRO A 124 -7.21 -12.92 -0.63
C PRO A 124 -5.79 -12.91 -0.05
N LEU A 125 -4.80 -12.46 -0.81
CA LEU A 125 -3.40 -12.35 -0.36
C LEU A 125 -3.25 -11.30 0.75
N LEU A 126 -3.97 -10.17 0.64
CA LEU A 126 -4.02 -9.17 1.70
C LEU A 126 -4.65 -9.71 2.98
N LEU A 127 -5.73 -10.50 2.86
CA LEU A 127 -6.34 -11.15 4.01
C LEU A 127 -5.38 -12.12 4.71
N GLU A 128 -4.59 -12.88 3.96
CA GLU A 128 -3.53 -13.73 4.52
C GLU A 128 -2.46 -12.91 5.25
N ASN A 129 -1.98 -11.82 4.64
CA ASN A 129 -1.04 -10.90 5.29
C ASN A 129 -1.61 -10.34 6.60
N HIS A 130 -2.87 -9.91 6.62
CA HIS A 130 -3.52 -9.41 7.84
C HIS A 130 -3.62 -10.45 8.94
N LYS A 131 -4.00 -11.69 8.59
CA LYS A 131 -4.05 -12.82 9.55
C LYS A 131 -2.65 -13.10 10.12
N PHE A 132 -1.64 -13.14 9.27
CA PHE A 132 -0.26 -13.39 9.67
C PHE A 132 0.30 -12.27 10.56
N LEU A 133 0.00 -11.02 10.24
CA LEU A 133 0.50 -9.84 10.94
C LEU A 133 -0.35 -9.42 12.15
N GLY A 134 -1.48 -10.09 12.43
CA GLY A 134 -2.46 -9.66 13.44
C GLY A 134 -1.85 -9.34 14.80
N HIS A 135 -0.87 -10.13 15.24
CA HIS A 135 -0.16 -9.92 16.52
C HIS A 135 0.81 -8.73 16.54
N GLN A 136 1.09 -8.11 15.39
CA GLN A 136 2.01 -6.98 15.23
C GLN A 136 1.30 -5.63 15.05
N GLN A 137 -0.04 -5.61 15.04
CA GLN A 137 -0.84 -4.43 14.69
C GLN A 137 -0.88 -3.34 15.78
N ASP A 138 -0.54 -3.64 17.04
CA ASP A 138 -0.68 -2.76 18.21
C ASP A 138 0.42 -1.69 18.37
N ASN A 139 1.37 -1.60 17.44
CA ASN A 139 2.49 -0.67 17.57
C ASN A 139 2.09 0.72 17.06
N GLY A 140 1.49 1.50 17.96
CA GLY A 140 1.28 2.93 17.75
C GLY A 140 2.56 3.67 17.34
N TRP A 141 2.40 4.59 16.38
CA TRP A 141 3.19 5.80 16.17
C TRP A 141 4.60 5.74 15.55
N ALA A 142 5.21 4.59 15.25
CA ALA A 142 6.64 4.60 14.92
C ALA A 142 7.06 4.80 13.44
N CYS A 143 6.17 4.83 12.43
CA CYS A 143 6.67 4.85 11.03
C CYS A 143 5.80 5.61 10.00
N GLY A 144 5.14 6.70 10.38
CA GLY A 144 4.43 7.52 9.39
C GLY A 144 5.36 8.14 8.34
N TYR A 145 6.59 8.51 8.73
CA TYR A 145 7.47 9.35 7.89
C TYR A 145 8.13 8.58 6.72
N TYR A 146 8.57 7.34 6.93
CA TYR A 146 9.29 6.57 5.90
C TYR A 146 8.37 5.92 4.86
N VAL A 147 7.14 5.56 5.24
CA VAL A 147 6.18 4.92 4.34
C VAL A 147 5.55 5.95 3.41
N MET A 148 5.26 7.15 3.94
CA MET A 148 4.84 8.27 3.09
C MET A 148 5.88 8.57 2.02
N LYS A 149 7.19 8.63 2.38
CA LYS A 149 8.25 8.88 1.39
C LYS A 149 8.28 7.83 0.27
N ASN A 150 8.19 6.53 0.58
CA ASN A 150 8.18 5.49 -0.46
C ASN A 150 6.87 5.44 -1.27
N MET A 151 5.72 5.77 -0.67
CA MET A 151 4.46 5.91 -1.42
C MET A 151 4.53 7.12 -2.37
N PHE A 152 5.14 8.24 -1.94
CA PHE A 152 5.46 9.37 -2.81
C PHE A 152 6.43 8.97 -3.91
N ASP A 153 7.51 8.23 -3.60
CA ASP A 153 8.47 7.78 -4.60
C ASP A 153 7.82 6.84 -5.64
N ILE A 154 6.83 6.01 -5.26
CA ILE A 154 6.06 5.16 -6.18
C ILE A 154 5.07 5.97 -7.01
N ILE A 155 4.37 6.94 -6.41
CA ILE A 155 3.42 7.81 -7.11
C ILE A 155 4.17 8.77 -8.05
N ASP A 156 5.28 9.36 -7.61
CA ASP A 156 6.19 10.18 -8.41
C ASP A 156 6.85 9.35 -9.50
N ALA A 157 7.26 8.10 -9.26
CA ALA A 157 7.77 7.22 -10.33
C ALA A 157 6.69 6.90 -11.39
N CYS A 158 5.42 6.82 -11.00
CA CYS A 158 4.31 6.66 -11.94
C CYS A 158 3.93 7.97 -12.67
N ILE A 159 4.31 9.15 -12.16
CA ILE A 159 3.89 10.47 -12.67
C ILE A 159 5.02 11.19 -13.42
N VAL A 160 6.28 11.05 -13.00
CA VAL A 160 7.43 11.87 -13.43
C VAL A 160 8.25 11.22 -14.54
N GLU A 161 8.18 9.90 -14.73
CA GLU A 161 8.91 9.21 -15.82
C GLU A 161 8.14 9.11 -17.16
N ARG A 162 7.22 10.05 -17.45
CA ARG A 162 6.74 10.30 -18.83
C ARG A 162 6.52 11.78 -19.14
#